data_AF-A0A968NBM8-F1
#
_entry.id   AF-A0A968NBM8-F1
#
_cell.length_a   1.000
_cell.length_b   1.000
_cell.length_c   1.000
_cell.angle_alpha   90.00
_cell.angle_beta   90.00
_cell.angle_gamma   90.00
#
_symmetry.space_group_name_H-M   'P 1'
#
loop_
_entity.id
_entity.type
_entity.pdbx_description
1 polymer ?
#
loop_
_entity_poly.entity_id
_entity_poly.type
_entity_poly.pdbx_seq_one_letter_code
_entity_poly.pdbx_strand_id
1 'polypeptide(L)'
;MLDQKTRRTPRDQVYIDSTSFEVYMIVGTIFVLGFTAVFALTVLLHVEPLIWPGSLLVIGLCYFVLTVLQKREQAAKIREVDGEAVR
;
A
#
# COMPACT_ATOMS: atom_id res chain seq x y z
N MET A 1 22.86 25.92 -20.94
CA MET A 1 24.10 25.43 -20.31
C MET A 1 23.70 24.53 -19.15
N LEU A 2 24.12 23.28 -19.23
CA LEU A 2 24.03 22.19 -18.23
C LEU A 2 22.61 21.76 -17.81
N ASP A 3 22.13 20.78 -18.58
CA ASP A 3 21.10 19.80 -18.24
C ASP A 3 21.48 19.11 -16.92
N GLN A 4 21.01 19.66 -15.80
CA GLN A 4 21.18 19.11 -14.45
C GLN A 4 20.25 17.91 -14.31
N LYS A 5 20.56 16.85 -15.06
CA LYS A 5 19.92 15.55 -14.94
C LYS A 5 20.28 15.02 -13.56
N THR A 6 19.40 15.27 -12.60
CA THR A 6 19.43 14.78 -11.21
C THR A 6 19.99 13.37 -11.19
N ARG A 7 21.25 13.22 -10.80
CA ARG A 7 21.93 11.92 -10.81
C ARG A 7 21.44 11.15 -9.59
N ARG A 8 20.23 10.59 -9.68
CA ARG A 8 19.64 9.73 -8.64
C ARG A 8 20.67 8.68 -8.27
N THR A 9 21.14 8.73 -7.02
CA THR A 9 22.10 7.76 -6.55
C THR A 9 21.40 6.41 -6.36
N PRO A 10 22.13 5.28 -6.37
CA PRO A 10 21.53 3.97 -6.10
C PRO A 10 20.78 3.93 -4.76
N ARG A 11 21.21 4.74 -3.78
CA ARG A 11 20.55 4.89 -2.48
C ARG A 11 19.16 5.52 -2.59
N ASP A 12 19.00 6.54 -3.44
CA ASP A 12 17.73 7.24 -3.62
C ASP A 12 16.70 6.34 -4.30
N GLN A 13 17.15 5.47 -5.23
CA GLN A 13 16.28 4.47 -5.87
C GLN A 13 15.74 3.46 -4.85
N VAL A 14 16.60 2.94 -3.96
CA VAL A 14 16.16 2.03 -2.88
C VAL A 14 15.18 2.72 -1.92
N TYR A 15 15.40 3.99 -1.60
CA TYR A 15 14.47 4.76 -0.76
C TYR A 15 13.10 4.94 -1.43
N ILE A 16 13.07 5.33 -2.70
CA ILE A 16 11.83 5.53 -3.47
C ILE A 16 11.04 4.21 -3.59
N ASP A 17 11.73 3.09 -3.83
CA ASP A 17 11.07 1.78 -3.98
C ASP A 17 10.66 1.15 -2.65
N SER A 18 11.28 1.54 -1.54
CA SER A 18 10.87 1.07 -0.22
C SER A 18 9.46 1.56 0.13
N THR A 19 8.60 0.67 0.61
CA THR A 19 7.27 1.02 1.16
C THR A 19 7.38 1.28 2.65
N SER A 20 6.73 2.32 3.17
CA SER A 20 6.75 2.63 4.59
C SER A 20 6.03 1.58 5.42
N PHE A 21 6.54 1.36 6.63
CA PHE A 21 5.89 0.49 7.63
C PHE A 21 4.43 0.91 7.92
N GLU A 22 4.15 2.22 7.90
CA GLU A 22 2.80 2.76 8.10
C GLU A 22 1.80 2.24 7.06
N VAL A 23 2.20 2.12 5.80
CA VAL A 23 1.33 1.58 4.73
C VAL A 23 0.96 0.12 5.04
N TYR A 24 1.92 -0.68 5.51
CA TYR A 24 1.65 -2.06 5.92
C TYR A 24 0.73 -2.14 7.13
N MET A 25 0.89 -1.25 8.12
CA MET A 25 0.02 -1.19 9.29
C MET A 25 -1.43 -0.82 8.92
N ILE A 26 -1.62 0.15 8.02
CA ILE A 26 -2.95 0.52 7.52
C ILE A 26 -3.59 -0.65 6.79
N VAL A 27 -2.87 -1.27 5.85
CA VAL A 27 -3.40 -2.41 5.06
C VAL A 27 -3.70 -3.61 5.96
N GLY A 28 -2.81 -3.91 6.91
CA GLY A 28 -3.01 -4.97 7.90
C GLY A 28 -4.24 -4.73 8.77
N THR A 29 -4.47 -3.48 9.20
CA THR A 29 -5.66 -3.11 9.97
C THR A 29 -6.94 -3.31 9.16
N ILE A 30 -6.94 -2.87 7.89
CA ILE A 30 -8.06 -3.07 6.96
C ILE A 30 -8.34 -4.56 6.76
N PHE A 31 -7.29 -5.38 6.62
CA PHE A 31 -7.42 -6.82 6.48
C PHE A 31 -8.07 -7.44 7.72
N VAL A 32 -7.56 -7.14 8.92
CA VAL A 32 -8.09 -7.70 10.18
C VAL A 32 -9.56 -7.32 10.37
N LEU A 33 -9.92 -6.05 10.17
CA LEU A 33 -11.30 -5.60 10.30
C LEU A 33 -12.22 -6.23 9.24
N GLY A 34 -11.80 -6.23 7.98
CA GLY A 34 -12.57 -6.80 6.88
C GLY A 34 -12.78 -8.31 7.04
N PHE A 35 -11.72 -9.05 7.35
CA PHE A 35 -11.79 -10.49 7.55
C PHE A 35 -12.64 -10.84 8.76
N THR A 36 -12.49 -10.12 9.87
CA THR A 36 -13.32 -10.32 11.07
C THR A 36 -14.80 -10.06 10.77
N ALA A 37 -15.12 -9.03 10.02
CA ALA A 37 -16.50 -8.72 9.61
C ALA A 37 -17.08 -9.83 8.72
N VAL A 38 -16.33 -10.30 7.72
CA VAL A 38 -16.75 -11.44 6.87
C VAL A 38 -16.97 -12.68 7.71
N PHE A 39 -16.03 -13.01 8.59
CA PHE A 39 -16.13 -14.17 9.47
C PHE A 39 -17.38 -14.10 10.35
N ALA A 40 -17.58 -12.98 11.04
CA ALA A 40 -18.75 -12.77 11.90
C ALA A 40 -20.07 -12.91 11.13
N LEU A 41 -20.15 -12.33 9.92
CA LEU A 41 -21.33 -12.45 9.07
C LEU A 41 -21.59 -13.90 8.60
N THR A 42 -20.53 -14.63 8.24
CA THR A 42 -20.67 -16.02 7.80
C THR A 42 -21.17 -16.94 8.92
N VAL A 43 -20.70 -16.73 10.15
CA VAL A 43 -21.17 -17.45 11.33
C VAL A 43 -22.61 -17.07 11.66
N LEU A 44 -22.93 -15.76 11.65
CA LEU A 44 -24.27 -15.28 11.97
C LEU A 44 -25.34 -15.83 11.00
N LEU A 45 -25.02 -15.86 9.70
CA LEU A 45 -25.93 -16.34 8.67
C LEU A 45 -25.91 -17.87 8.49
N HIS A 46 -25.05 -18.59 9.22
CA HIS A 46 -24.83 -20.03 9.07
C HIS A 46 -24.47 -20.43 7.62
N VAL A 47 -23.79 -19.53 6.90
CA VAL A 47 -23.36 -19.75 5.50
C VAL A 47 -21.85 -19.85 5.47
N GLU A 48 -21.33 -20.94 6.03
CA GLU A 48 -19.89 -21.24 6.08
C GLU A 48 -19.18 -21.16 4.72
N PRO A 49 -19.78 -21.60 3.58
CA PRO A 49 -19.11 -21.50 2.29
C PRO A 49 -18.85 -20.06 1.84
N LEU A 50 -19.58 -19.08 2.37
CA LEU A 50 -19.48 -17.66 2.00
C LEU A 50 -18.22 -16.99 2.55
N ILE A 51 -17.50 -17.65 3.47
CA ILE A 51 -16.23 -17.16 3.99
C ILE A 51 -15.18 -17.02 2.89
N TRP A 52 -15.17 -17.93 1.92
CA TRP A 52 -14.21 -17.93 0.81
C TRP A 52 -14.38 -16.71 -0.10
N PRO A 53 -15.57 -16.45 -0.70
CA PRO A 53 -15.75 -15.27 -1.53
C PRO A 53 -15.63 -13.97 -0.72
N GLY A 54 -16.08 -13.94 0.53
CA GLY A 54 -15.91 -12.77 1.39
C GLY A 54 -14.44 -12.46 1.68
N SER A 55 -13.63 -13.48 1.98
CA SER A 55 -12.19 -13.32 2.23
C SER A 55 -11.45 -12.85 0.98
N LEU A 56 -11.80 -13.38 -0.20
CA LEU A 56 -11.24 -12.92 -1.48
C LEU A 56 -11.54 -11.45 -1.75
N LEU A 57 -12.75 -10.97 -1.43
CA LEU A 57 -13.08 -9.55 -1.56
C LEU A 57 -12.23 -8.68 -0.63
N VAL A 58 -12.00 -9.10 0.61
CA VAL A 58 -11.14 -8.38 1.57
C VAL A 58 -9.70 -8.32 1.07
N ILE A 59 -9.17 -9.44 0.54
CA ILE A 59 -7.82 -9.49 -0.05
C ILE A 59 -7.73 -8.54 -1.25
N GLY A 60 -8.71 -8.55 -2.14
CA GLY A 60 -8.78 -7.64 -3.28
C GLY A 60 -8.80 -6.18 -2.87
N LEU A 61 -9.59 -5.84 -1.83
CA LEU A 61 -9.62 -4.50 -1.24
C LEU A 61 -8.26 -4.11 -0.66
N CYS A 62 -7.61 -4.99 0.10
CA CYS A 62 -6.29 -4.74 0.68
C CYS A 62 -5.23 -4.51 -0.40
N TYR A 63 -5.24 -5.32 -1.46
CA TYR A 63 -4.34 -5.16 -2.60
C TYR A 63 -4.55 -3.81 -3.31
N PHE A 64 -5.80 -3.42 -3.52
CA PHE A 64 -6.14 -2.13 -4.10
C PHE A 64 -5.63 -0.97 -3.23
N VAL A 65 -5.92 -1.00 -1.92
CA VAL A 65 -5.48 0.05 -0.99
C VAL A 65 -3.96 0.11 -0.92
N LEU A 66 -3.27 -1.03 -0.83
CA LEU A 66 -1.82 -1.11 -0.84
C LEU A 66 -1.24 -0.45 -2.09
N THR A 67 -1.77 -0.80 -3.26
CA THR A 67 -1.31 -0.25 -4.54
C THR A 67 -1.50 1.27 -4.61
N VAL A 68 -2.62 1.79 -4.09
CA VAL A 68 -2.89 3.23 -4.07
C VAL A 68 -1.95 3.94 -3.12
N LEU A 69 -1.73 3.42 -1.91
CA LEU A 69 -0.85 4.02 -0.91
C LEU A 69 0.61 4.01 -1.37
N GLN A 70 1.09 2.89 -1.91
CA GLN A 70 2.45 2.79 -2.47
C GLN A 70 2.68 3.81 -3.58
N LYS A 71 1.73 3.97 -4.52
CA LYS A 71 1.83 4.98 -5.58
C LYS A 71 1.89 6.41 -5.03
N ARG A 72 1.08 6.71 -4.00
CA ARG A 72 1.08 8.03 -3.35
C ARG A 72 2.41 8.29 -2.63
N GLU A 73 2.93 7.30 -1.92
CA GLU A 73 4.20 7.39 -1.22
C GLU A 73 5.37 7.55 -2.19
N GLN A 74 5.42 6.74 -3.25
CA GLN A 74 6.43 6.88 -4.31
C GLN A 74 6.42 8.26 -4.95
N ALA A 75 5.23 8.80 -5.25
CA ALA A 75 5.11 10.15 -5.81
C ALA A 75 5.60 11.24 -4.84
N ALA A 76 5.38 11.07 -3.52
CA ALA A 76 5.90 11.98 -2.50
C ALA A 76 7.43 11.90 -2.40
N LYS A 77 7.99 10.68 -2.32
CA LYS A 77 9.44 10.45 -2.24
C LYS A 77 10.19 10.96 -3.47
N ILE A 78 9.61 10.81 -4.66
CA ILE A 78 10.16 11.39 -5.89
C ILE A 78 10.27 12.91 -5.78
N ARG A 79 9.24 13.59 -5.26
CA ARG A 79 9.26 15.05 -5.06
C ARG A 79 10.28 15.49 -4.03
N GLU A 80 10.46 14.72 -2.95
CA GLU A 80 11.48 14.98 -1.93
C GLU A 80 12.88 14.90 -2.54
N VAL A 81 13.21 13.81 -3.24
CA VAL A 81 14.52 13.60 -3.88
C VAL A 81 14.79 14.64 -4.97
N ASP A 82 13.80 14.94 -5.82
CA ASP A 82 13.96 15.93 -6.88
C ASP A 82 14.05 17.36 -6.30
N GLY A 83 13.43 17.63 -5.15
CA GLY A 83 13.50 18.91 -4.44
C GLY A 83 14.80 19.13 -3.66
N GLU A 84 15.37 18.07 -3.09
CA GLU A 84 16.71 18.11 -2.48
C GLU A 84 17.81 18.32 -3.53
N ALA A 85 17.64 17.82 -4.75
CA ALA A 85 18.59 18.01 -5.84
C ALA A 85 18.67 19.45 -6.39
N VAL A 86 17.69 20.29 -6.06
CA VAL A 86 17.56 21.67 -6.54
C VAL A 86 18.08 22.69 -5.51
N ARG A 87 18.31 22.27 -4.25
CA ARG A 87 18.97 23.09 -3.22
C ARG A 87 20.48 22.89 -3.21
#